data_AF-A0AAC9IJ77-F1
#
_entry.id   AF-A0AAC9IJ77-F1
#
_cell.length_a   1.000
_cell.length_b   1.000
_cell.length_c   1.000
_cell.angle_alpha   90.00
_cell.angle_beta   90.00
_cell.angle_gamma   90.00
#
_symmetry.space_group_name_H-M   'P 1'
#
loop_
_entity.id
_entity.type
_entity.pdbx_description
1 polymer ?
#
loop_
_entity_poly.entity_id
_entity_poly.type
_entity_poly.pdbx_seq_one_letter_code
_entity_poly.pdbx_strand_id
1 'polypeptide(L)'
;MNLASIVKQEILSELKKGNTEVLKGLPPVLTMQYGLALQNEASNYTEKSPINDKAVGEAMLSRMADSGVKERLIKEIEAKEKERAEKVEQAKQITKEVTGE
;
A
#
# COMPACT_ATOMS: atom_id res chain seq x y z
N MET A 1 -5.13 31.80 -6.14
CA MET A 1 -6.23 32.42 -5.37
C MET A 1 -6.27 31.77 -3.99
N ASN A 2 -6.14 32.55 -2.91
CA ASN A 2 -6.27 32.04 -1.54
C ASN A 2 -7.77 31.88 -1.22
N LEU A 3 -8.29 30.65 -1.33
CA LEU A 3 -9.70 30.33 -1.11
C LEU A 3 -10.15 30.54 0.35
N ALA A 4 -9.22 30.73 1.29
CA ALA A 4 -9.50 30.89 2.72
C ALA A 4 -9.91 32.32 3.14
N SER A 5 -9.78 33.34 2.28
CA SER A 5 -10.02 34.74 2.71
C SER A 5 -11.50 35.15 2.75
N ILE A 6 -12.43 34.28 2.33
CA ILE A 6 -13.89 34.59 2.23
C ILE A 6 -14.68 33.82 3.30
N VAL A 7 -14.00 33.21 4.27
CA VAL A 7 -14.67 32.43 5.33
C VAL A 7 -15.10 33.37 6.46
N LYS A 8 -16.39 33.74 6.47
CA LYS A 8 -16.97 34.54 7.57
C LYS A 8 -16.97 33.74 8.88
N GLN A 9 -16.35 34.29 9.91
CA GLN A 9 -16.23 33.69 11.25
C GLN A 9 -17.58 33.43 11.93
N GLU A 10 -18.59 34.25 11.64
CA GLU A 10 -19.96 34.07 12.16
C GLU A 10 -20.60 32.78 11.64
N ILE A 11 -20.45 32.50 10.35
CA ILE A 11 -20.97 31.28 9.71
C ILE A 11 -20.23 30.04 10.24
N LEU A 12 -18.89 30.12 10.38
CA LEU A 12 -18.12 29.05 11.02
C LEU A 12 -18.56 28.77 12.46
N SER A 13 -18.85 29.82 13.23
CA SER A 13 -19.27 29.69 14.63
C SER A 13 -20.62 28.99 14.77
N GLU A 14 -21.56 29.28 13.88
CA GLU A 14 -22.85 28.59 13.81
C GLU A 14 -22.70 27.14 13.33
N LEU A 15 -21.81 26.90 12.35
CA LEU A 15 -21.51 25.54 11.89
C LEU A 15 -20.90 24.66 12.98
N LYS A 16 -20.04 25.23 13.84
CA LYS A 16 -19.48 24.53 15.01
C LYS A 16 -20.55 24.14 16.03
N LYS A 17 -21.64 24.90 16.12
CA LYS A 17 -22.80 24.57 16.96
C LYS A 17 -23.72 23.53 16.32
N GLY A 18 -23.40 23.05 15.13
CA GLY A 18 -24.21 22.08 14.37
C GLY A 18 -25.35 22.72 13.56
N ASN A 19 -25.39 24.05 13.47
CA ASN A 19 -26.40 24.75 12.69
C ASN A 19 -26.02 24.74 11.20
N THR A 20 -26.59 23.83 10.43
CA THR A 20 -26.35 23.72 8.97
C THR A 20 -27.27 24.62 8.14
N GLU A 21 -28.23 25.30 8.76
CA GLU A 21 -29.14 26.23 8.09
C GLU A 21 -28.40 27.41 7.47
N VAL A 22 -27.28 27.83 8.09
CA VAL A 22 -26.42 28.92 7.58
C VAL A 22 -25.73 28.59 6.25
N LEU A 23 -25.71 27.31 5.86
CA LEU A 23 -25.21 26.86 4.56
C LEU A 23 -26.29 26.88 3.46
N LYS A 24 -27.58 26.98 3.83
CA LYS A 24 -28.66 26.98 2.85
C LYS A 24 -28.62 28.26 2.02
N GLY A 25 -28.65 28.11 0.71
CA GLY A 25 -28.55 29.23 -0.23
C GLY A 25 -27.11 29.70 -0.52
N LEU A 26 -26.09 29.10 0.10
CA LEU A 26 -24.71 29.36 -0.30
C LEU A 26 -24.33 28.57 -1.57
N PRO A 27 -23.52 29.17 -2.47
CA PRO A 27 -22.87 28.45 -3.54
C PRO A 27 -22.09 27.21 -3.03
N PRO A 28 -22.14 26.05 -3.74
CA PRO A 28 -21.46 24.82 -3.33
C PRO A 28 -19.96 25.00 -3.02
N VAL A 29 -19.30 25.88 -3.75
CA VAL A 29 -17.88 26.21 -3.56
C VAL A 29 -17.62 26.80 -2.18
N LEU A 30 -18.51 27.67 -1.67
CA LEU A 30 -18.38 28.25 -0.34
C LEU A 30 -18.66 27.21 0.75
N THR A 31 -19.67 26.36 0.56
CA THR A 31 -19.97 25.26 1.49
C THR A 31 -18.79 24.31 1.66
N MET A 32 -18.09 23.97 0.58
CA MET A 32 -16.85 23.19 0.66
C MET A 32 -15.74 23.91 1.41
N GLN A 33 -15.56 25.22 1.20
CA GLN A 33 -14.54 26.00 1.94
C GLN A 33 -14.82 26.01 3.45
N TYR A 34 -16.07 26.17 3.86
CA TYR A 34 -16.47 26.07 5.26
C TYR A 34 -16.22 24.67 5.84
N GLY A 35 -16.51 23.60 5.08
CA GLY A 35 -16.21 22.23 5.48
C GLY A 35 -14.71 21.97 5.67
N LEU A 36 -13.87 22.44 4.75
CA LEU A 36 -12.41 22.34 4.85
C LEU A 36 -11.86 23.16 6.02
N ALA A 37 -12.40 24.36 6.27
CA ALA A 37 -12.03 25.18 7.42
C ALA A 37 -12.38 24.49 8.75
N LEU A 38 -13.55 23.85 8.85
CA LEU A 38 -13.92 23.04 10.01
C LEU A 38 -12.97 21.84 10.22
N GLN A 39 -12.60 21.14 9.14
CA GLN A 39 -11.65 20.02 9.21
C GLN A 39 -10.25 20.48 9.64
N ASN A 40 -9.79 21.61 9.13
CA ASN A 40 -8.48 22.18 9.48
C ASN A 40 -8.43 22.68 10.93
N GLU A 41 -9.54 23.15 11.51
CA GLU A 41 -9.59 23.48 12.94
C GLU A 41 -9.78 22.24 13.83
N ALA A 42 -10.50 21.22 13.33
CA ALA A 42 -10.65 19.93 13.96
C ALA A 42 -9.45 19.00 13.72
N SER A 43 -8.28 19.53 13.34
CA SER A 43 -7.09 18.84 12.82
C SER A 43 -6.41 17.82 13.77
N ASN A 44 -7.09 17.44 14.85
CA ASN A 44 -6.74 16.31 15.72
C ASN A 44 -7.72 15.13 15.61
N TYR A 45 -8.81 15.23 14.84
CA TYR A 45 -9.72 14.11 14.59
C TYR A 45 -9.36 13.40 13.30
N THR A 46 -8.24 12.68 13.33
CA THR A 46 -7.99 11.64 12.34
C THR A 46 -8.80 10.43 12.75
N GLU A 47 -9.86 10.11 12.00
CA GLU A 47 -10.56 8.84 12.16
C GLU A 47 -9.52 7.73 12.03
N LYS A 48 -9.26 7.00 13.13
CA LYS A 48 -8.24 5.95 13.12
C LYS A 48 -8.64 4.93 12.06
N SER A 49 -7.73 4.68 11.12
CA SER A 49 -7.92 3.63 10.13
C SER A 49 -8.39 2.35 10.82
N PRO A 50 -9.46 1.69 10.33
CA PRO A 50 -9.90 0.41 10.86
C PRO A 50 -8.87 -0.70 10.62
N ILE A 51 -7.91 -0.46 9.72
CA ILE A 51 -6.78 -1.35 9.42
C ILE A 51 -5.58 -0.87 10.21
N ASN A 52 -5.11 -1.72 11.13
CA ASN A 52 -3.89 -1.50 11.88
C ASN A 52 -2.66 -2.07 11.14
N ASP A 53 -1.48 -1.54 11.44
CA ASP A 53 -0.22 -1.97 10.79
C ASP A 53 0.13 -3.45 11.03
N LYS A 54 -0.31 -4.00 12.16
CA LYS A 54 -0.14 -5.42 12.51
C LYS A 54 -0.96 -6.33 11.60
N ALA A 55 -2.18 -5.95 11.24
CA ALA A 55 -3.06 -6.68 10.34
C ALA A 55 -2.51 -6.67 8.91
N VAL A 56 -1.86 -5.58 8.50
CA VAL A 56 -1.12 -5.50 7.23
C VAL A 56 0.08 -6.44 7.24
N GLY A 57 0.85 -6.46 8.33
CA GLY A 57 1.99 -7.35 8.50
C GLY A 57 1.60 -8.83 8.47
N GLU A 58 0.54 -9.21 9.17
CA GLU A 58 0.02 -10.58 9.19
C GLU A 58 -0.47 -11.01 7.80
N ALA A 59 -1.21 -10.16 7.09
CA ALA A 59 -1.68 -10.46 5.72
C ALA A 59 -0.51 -10.63 4.72
N MET A 60 0.54 -9.82 4.84
CA MET A 60 1.75 -9.97 4.03
C MET A 60 2.48 -11.29 4.32
N LEU A 61 2.63 -11.65 5.60
CA LEU A 61 3.27 -12.91 6.00
C LEU A 61 2.47 -14.13 5.53
N SER A 62 1.14 -14.10 5.63
CA SER A 62 0.27 -15.15 5.10
C SER A 62 0.39 -15.31 3.58
N ARG A 63 0.49 -14.22 2.83
CA ARG A 63 0.77 -14.27 1.37
C ARG A 63 2.14 -14.85 1.02
N MET A 64 3.15 -14.62 1.86
CA MET A 64 4.48 -15.22 1.66
C MET A 64 4.50 -16.70 2.07
N ALA A 65 3.65 -17.08 3.01
CA ALA A 65 3.47 -18.46 3.45
C ALA A 65 2.64 -19.29 2.46
N ASP A 66 1.79 -18.65 1.64
CA ASP A 66 1.03 -19.30 0.58
C ASP A 66 1.95 -20.07 -0.38
N SER A 67 1.62 -21.35 -0.55
CA SER A 67 2.45 -22.45 -1.07
C SER A 67 3.08 -22.22 -2.45
N GLY A 68 2.55 -21.31 -3.27
CA GLY A 68 2.99 -21.11 -4.65
C GLY A 68 4.44 -20.62 -4.79
N VAL A 69 4.95 -19.85 -3.82
CA VAL A 69 6.35 -19.40 -3.85
C VAL A 69 7.29 -20.53 -3.45
N LYS A 70 6.92 -21.33 -2.44
CA LYS A 70 7.70 -22.50 -2.01
C LYS A 70 7.77 -23.55 -3.11
N GLU A 71 6.65 -23.84 -3.77
CA GLU A 71 6.61 -24.80 -4.88
C GLU A 71 7.46 -24.36 -6.08
N ARG A 72 7.46 -23.06 -6.42
CA ARG A 72 8.34 -22.52 -7.46
C ARG A 72 9.81 -22.64 -7.08
N LEU A 73 10.16 -22.28 -5.85
CA LEU A 73 11.54 -22.40 -5.33
C LEU A 73 12.03 -23.86 -5.35
N ILE A 74 11.20 -24.81 -4.94
CA ILE A 74 11.55 -26.24 -4.97
C ILE A 74 11.82 -26.70 -6.41
N LYS A 75 10.93 -26.36 -7.35
CA LYS A 75 11.12 -26.71 -8.78
C LYS A 75 12.38 -26.08 -9.39
N GLU A 76 12.70 -24.84 -9.04
CA GLU A 76 13.91 -24.18 -9.51
C GLU A 76 15.18 -24.80 -8.95
N ILE A 77 15.17 -25.26 -7.70
CA ILE A 77 16.30 -25.96 -7.09
C ILE A 77 16.52 -27.31 -7.78
N GLU A 78 15.47 -28.11 -7.95
CA GLU A 78 15.56 -29.41 -8.63
C GLU A 78 16.04 -29.28 -10.09
N ALA A 79 15.58 -28.25 -10.81
CA ALA A 79 16.02 -27.98 -12.18
C ALA A 79 17.52 -27.64 -12.24
N LYS A 80 18.00 -26.78 -11.32
CA LYS A 80 19.43 -26.42 -11.23
C LYS A 80 20.31 -27.59 -10.83
N GLU A 81 19.84 -28.49 -9.97
CA GLU A 81 20.59 -29.70 -9.60
C GLU A 81 20.75 -30.66 -10.77
N LYS A 82 19.70 -30.87 -11.58
CA LYS A 82 19.78 -31.69 -12.80
C LYS A 82 20.76 -31.10 -13.82
N GLU A 83 20.68 -29.80 -14.07
CA GLU A 83 21.60 -29.11 -14.99
C GLU A 83 23.06 -29.21 -14.51
N ARG A 84 23.30 -29.14 -13.19
CA ARG A 84 24.64 -29.36 -12.62
C ARG A 84 25.11 -30.81 -12.81
N ALA A 85 24.25 -31.79 -12.59
CA ALA A 85 24.59 -33.20 -12.78
C ALA A 85 24.99 -33.47 -14.25
N GLU A 86 24.22 -32.96 -15.21
CA GLU A 86 24.50 -33.07 -16.64
C GLU A 86 25.83 -32.40 -17.01
N LYS A 87 26.11 -31.20 -16.49
CA LYS A 87 27.39 -30.51 -16.73
C LYS A 87 28.57 -31.25 -16.13
N VAL A 88 28.41 -31.85 -14.95
CA VAL A 88 29.45 -32.68 -14.33
C VAL A 88 29.70 -33.93 -15.15
N GLU A 89 28.66 -34.56 -15.69
CA GLU A 89 28.78 -35.74 -16.54
C GLU A 89 29.45 -35.42 -17.88
N GLN A 90 29.06 -34.33 -18.54
CA GLN A 90 29.73 -33.83 -19.73
C GLN A 90 31.20 -33.51 -19.47
N ALA A 91 31.51 -32.84 -18.36
CA ALA A 91 32.90 -32.56 -17.98
C ALA A 91 33.71 -33.85 -17.75
N LYS A 92 33.10 -34.89 -17.17
CA LYS A 92 33.72 -36.23 -17.01
C LYS A 92 33.96 -36.93 -18.35
N GLN A 93 33.04 -36.80 -19.31
CA GLN A 93 33.22 -37.37 -20.64
C GLN A 93 34.33 -36.65 -21.40
N ILE A 94 34.31 -35.31 -21.39
CA ILE A 94 35.35 -34.48 -22.02
C ILE A 94 36.72 -34.78 -21.40
N THR A 95 36.82 -34.92 -20.08
CA THR A 95 38.10 -35.26 -19.45
C THR A 95 38.61 -36.63 -19.89
N LYS A 96 37.75 -37.67 -19.95
CA LYS A 96 38.14 -38.98 -20.48
C LYS A 96 38.61 -38.92 -21.94
N GLU A 97 37.88 -38.20 -22.80
CA GLU A 97 38.27 -38.02 -24.21
C GLU A 97 39.59 -37.26 -24.38
N VAL A 98 39.87 -36.29 -23.52
CA VAL A 98 41.09 -35.48 -23.56
C VAL A 98 42.30 -36.19 -22.95
N THR A 99 42.11 -37.01 -21.90
CA THR A 99 43.21 -37.72 -21.24
C THR A 99 43.48 -39.12 -21.80
N GLY A 100 42.59 -39.67 -22.63
CA GLY A 100 42.82 -40.91 -23.37
C GLY A 100 42.81 -42.19 -22.52
N GLU A 101 42.11 -42.19 -21.38
CA GLU A 101 41.75 -43.42 -20.64
C GLU A 101 40.41 -43.98 -21.09
#